data_AF-A0A380CXZ0-F1
#
_entry.id   AF-A0A380CXZ0-F1
#
_cell.length_a   1.000
_cell.length_b   1.000
_cell.length_c   1.000
_cell.angle_alpha   90.00
_cell.angle_beta   90.00
_cell.angle_gamma   90.00
#
_symmetry.space_group_name_H-M   'P 1'
#
loop_
_entity.id
_entity.type
_entity.pdbx_description
1 polymer ?
#
loop_
_entity_poly.entity_id
_entity_poly.type
_entity_poly.pdbx_seq_one_letter_code
_entity_poly.pdbx_strand_id
1 'polypeptide(L)'
;MASTYAELAFMTFKKAYQSTSIENAKPLLKDGVAKATEASAYALIPSCNCANAKNYALNAVTFGNKALKESDLQSMKKWAKKSNGYVPGCLNGYAKL
;
A
#
# COMPACT_ATOMS: atom_id res chain seq x y z
N MET A 1 -4.54 13.83 -14.23
CA MET A 1 -4.44 13.27 -12.87
C MET A 1 -3.47 12.11 -12.96
N ALA A 2 -2.18 12.36 -12.71
CA ALA A 2 -1.18 11.31 -12.78
C ALA A 2 -1.45 10.37 -11.60
N SER A 3 -1.92 9.15 -11.87
CA SER A 3 -2.17 8.15 -10.85
C SER A 3 -0.89 7.95 -10.05
N THR A 4 -0.85 8.52 -8.84
CA THR A 4 0.36 8.46 -8.03
C THR A 4 0.61 7.01 -7.61
N TYR A 5 1.86 6.64 -7.34
CA TYR A 5 2.22 5.31 -6.85
C TYR A 5 1.33 4.86 -5.67
N ALA A 6 0.82 5.81 -4.87
CA ALA A 6 -0.16 5.56 -3.83
C ALA A 6 -1.53 5.09 -4.37
N GLU A 7 -2.11 5.70 -5.40
CA GLU A 7 -3.37 5.21 -6.00
C GLU A 7 -3.21 3.80 -6.57
N LEU A 8 -2.09 3.56 -7.25
CA LEU A 8 -1.77 2.24 -7.78
C LEU A 8 -1.63 1.21 -6.66
N ALA A 9 -0.93 1.55 -5.56
CA ALA A 9 -0.83 0.68 -4.39
C ALA A 9 -2.22 0.37 -3.80
N PHE A 10 -3.11 1.37 -3.67
CA PHE A 10 -4.47 1.18 -3.17
C PHE A 10 -5.27 0.20 -4.04
N MET A 11 -5.28 0.41 -5.36
CA MET A 11 -6.00 -0.48 -6.27
C MET A 11 -5.43 -1.90 -6.23
N THR A 12 -4.12 -2.04 -6.15
CA THR A 12 -3.47 -3.35 -6.07
C THR A 12 -3.77 -4.07 -4.75
N PHE A 13 -3.69 -3.39 -3.60
CA PHE A 13 -4.08 -3.98 -2.30
C PHE A 13 -5.56 -4.35 -2.24
N LYS A 14 -6.43 -3.54 -2.84
CA LYS A 14 -7.86 -3.86 -2.97
C LYS A 14 -8.08 -5.11 -3.81
N LYS A 15 -7.39 -5.25 -4.95
CA LYS A 15 -7.44 -6.47 -5.78
C LYS A 15 -6.90 -7.69 -5.03
N ALA A 16 -5.83 -7.54 -4.26
CA ALA A 16 -5.29 -8.61 -3.43
C ALA A 16 -6.27 -9.05 -2.33
N TYR A 17 -6.99 -8.10 -1.73
CA TYR A 17 -8.05 -8.39 -0.76
C TYR A 17 -9.25 -9.10 -1.41
N GLN A 18 -9.63 -8.71 -2.62
CA GLN A 18 -10.72 -9.33 -3.38
C GLN A 18 -10.35 -10.69 -3.99
N SER A 19 -9.05 -11.03 -4.05
CA SER A 19 -8.61 -12.33 -4.56
C SER A 19 -9.17 -13.49 -3.75
N THR A 20 -9.57 -14.55 -4.45
CA THR A 20 -10.12 -15.78 -3.87
C THR A 20 -9.06 -16.83 -3.55
N SER A 21 -7.82 -16.64 -4.03
CA SER A 21 -6.72 -17.59 -3.88
C SER A 21 -5.43 -16.90 -3.45
N ILE A 22 -4.63 -17.58 -2.63
CA ILE A 22 -3.33 -17.07 -2.16
C ILE A 22 -2.41 -16.83 -3.36
N GLU A 23 -2.42 -17.73 -4.34
CA GLU A 23 -1.61 -17.63 -5.56
C GLU A 23 -1.89 -16.35 -6.36
N ASN A 24 -3.12 -15.83 -6.33
CA ASN A 24 -3.48 -14.57 -6.96
C ASN A 24 -3.23 -13.37 -6.04
N ALA A 25 -3.45 -13.53 -4.73
CA ALA A 25 -3.26 -12.46 -3.75
C ALA A 25 -1.78 -12.11 -3.51
N LYS A 26 -0.88 -13.10 -3.52
CA LYS A 26 0.55 -12.94 -3.23
C LYS A 26 1.30 -12.05 -4.23
N PRO A 27 1.19 -12.25 -5.56
CA PRO A 27 1.82 -11.34 -6.53
C PRO A 27 1.24 -9.93 -6.45
N LEU A 28 -0.07 -9.79 -6.24
CA LEU A 28 -0.72 -8.49 -6.04
C LEU A 28 -0.21 -7.80 -4.76
N LEU A 29 -0.10 -8.51 -3.65
CA LEU A 29 0.48 -7.95 -2.41
C LEU A 29 1.92 -7.50 -2.61
N LYS A 30 2.76 -8.30 -3.31
CA LYS A 30 4.14 -7.91 -3.64
C LYS A 30 4.17 -6.63 -4.47
N ASP A 31 3.33 -6.54 -5.49
CA ASP A 31 3.23 -5.38 -6.35
C ASP A 31 2.73 -4.13 -5.58
N GLY A 32 1.73 -4.30 -4.72
CA GLY A 32 1.21 -3.22 -3.85
C GLY A 32 2.24 -2.73 -2.85
N VAL A 33 3.05 -3.63 -2.27
CA VAL A 33 4.16 -3.29 -1.38
C VAL A 33 5.25 -2.52 -2.12
N ALA A 34 5.61 -2.94 -3.34
CA ALA A 34 6.58 -2.23 -4.17
C ALA A 34 6.10 -0.80 -4.47
N LYS A 35 4.86 -0.66 -4.93
CA LYS A 35 4.23 0.66 -5.20
C LYS A 35 4.12 1.53 -3.96
N ALA A 36 3.77 0.95 -2.80
CA ALA A 36 3.76 1.68 -1.54
C ALA A 36 5.17 2.11 -1.09
N THR A 37 6.20 1.31 -1.42
CA THR A 37 7.60 1.66 -1.18
C THR A 37 8.02 2.84 -2.05
N GLU A 38 7.69 2.81 -3.34
CA GLU A 38 7.94 3.94 -4.25
C GLU A 38 7.18 5.19 -3.81
N ALA A 39 5.93 5.04 -3.39
CA ALA A 39 5.15 6.11 -2.78
C ALA A 39 5.74 6.58 -1.44
N SER A 40 6.47 5.76 -0.69
CA SER A 40 7.17 6.22 0.51
C SER A 40 8.46 6.97 0.17
N ALA A 41 9.13 6.57 -0.91
CA ALA A 41 10.35 7.19 -1.39
C ALA A 41 10.07 8.58 -2.01
N TYR A 42 8.99 8.70 -2.78
CA TYR A 42 8.53 10.00 -3.29
C TYR A 42 8.11 10.98 -2.18
N ALA A 43 7.68 10.47 -1.02
CA ALA A 43 7.30 11.30 0.13
C ALA A 43 8.53 11.85 0.87
N LEU A 44 9.73 11.34 0.58
CA LEU A 44 10.99 11.84 1.13
C LEU A 44 11.54 13.03 0.34
N ILE A 45 10.94 13.40 -0.80
CA ILE A 45 11.35 14.57 -1.55
C ILE A 45 11.09 15.80 -0.67
N PRO A 46 12.09 16.64 -0.36
CA PRO A 46 11.95 17.75 0.60
C PRO A 46 10.92 18.81 0.19
N SER A 47 10.54 18.88 -1.09
CA SER A 47 9.41 19.69 -1.57
C SER A 47 8.05 19.14 -1.15
N CYS A 48 7.95 17.85 -0.84
CA CYS A 48 6.76 17.16 -0.37
C CYS A 48 6.85 17.00 1.16
N ASN A 49 6.66 18.09 1.91
CA ASN A 49 6.74 18.12 3.38
C ASN A 49 5.56 17.35 4.03
N CYS A 50 5.56 16.04 3.84
CA CYS A 50 4.45 15.16 4.12
C CYS A 50 4.87 14.06 5.09
N ALA A 51 5.31 14.48 6.29
CA ALA A 51 5.68 13.58 7.38
C ALA A 51 4.59 12.53 7.66
N ASN A 52 3.31 12.91 7.51
CA ASN A 52 2.18 12.00 7.61
C ASN A 52 2.13 11.01 6.45
N ALA A 53 2.27 11.45 5.19
CA ALA A 53 2.22 10.57 4.02
C ALA A 53 3.33 9.51 4.04
N LYS A 54 4.53 9.88 4.50
CA LYS A 54 5.65 8.94 4.71
C LYS A 54 5.28 7.84 5.70
N ASN A 55 4.75 8.20 6.87
CA ASN A 55 4.32 7.23 7.88
C ASN A 55 3.18 6.34 7.36
N TYR A 56 2.23 6.90 6.62
CA TYR A 56 1.15 6.13 6.00
C TYR A 56 1.69 5.13 4.96
N ALA A 57 2.62 5.54 4.09
CA ALA A 57 3.25 4.66 3.11
C ALA A 57 4.07 3.54 3.76
N LEU A 58 4.89 3.87 4.77
CA LEU A 58 5.68 2.89 5.52
C LEU A 58 4.79 1.88 6.26
N ASN A 59 3.66 2.33 6.81
CA ASN A 59 2.68 1.43 7.42
C ASN A 59 2.06 0.49 6.37
N ALA A 60 1.69 1.00 5.19
CA ALA A 60 1.19 0.16 4.09
C ALA A 60 2.22 -0.89 3.65
N VAL A 61 3.49 -0.51 3.50
CA VAL A 61 4.61 -1.44 3.21
C VAL A 61 4.74 -2.50 4.31
N THR A 62 4.68 -2.08 5.57
CA THR A 62 4.80 -2.98 6.73
C THR A 62 3.66 -3.99 6.78
N PHE A 63 2.42 -3.54 6.64
CA PHE A 63 1.25 -4.42 6.66
C PHE A 63 1.16 -5.30 5.41
N GLY A 64 1.55 -4.81 4.24
CA GLY A 64 1.64 -5.63 3.04
C GLY A 64 2.71 -6.72 3.15
N ASN A 65 3.87 -6.43 3.73
CA ASN A 65 4.89 -7.44 4.03
C ASN A 65 4.43 -8.45 5.07
N LYS A 66 3.67 -8.03 6.09
CA LYS A 66 3.02 -8.97 7.02
C LYS A 66 2.04 -9.89 6.28
N ALA A 67 1.21 -9.34 5.40
CA ALA A 67 0.31 -10.12 4.56
C ALA A 67 1.07 -11.17 3.74
N LEU A 68 2.23 -10.81 3.16
CA LEU A 68 3.04 -11.76 2.38
C LEU A 68 3.65 -12.91 3.18
N LYS A 69 3.81 -12.73 4.50
CA LYS A 69 4.34 -13.74 5.42
C LYS A 69 3.25 -14.68 5.96
N GLU A 70 1.98 -14.34 5.78
CA GLU A 70 0.88 -15.21 6.19
C GLU A 70 0.72 -16.38 5.23
N SER A 71 0.43 -17.55 5.79
CA SER A 71 0.17 -18.78 5.05
C SER A 71 -1.32 -18.97 4.73
N ASP A 72 -2.19 -18.18 5.34
CA ASP A 72 -3.65 -18.31 5.25
C ASP A 72 -4.29 -17.11 4.52
N LEU A 73 -5.27 -17.39 3.66
CA LEU A 73 -5.96 -16.38 2.86
C LEU A 73 -6.73 -15.36 3.71
N GLN A 74 -7.38 -15.77 4.80
CA GLN A 74 -8.10 -14.83 5.66
C GLN A 74 -7.12 -13.88 6.35
N SER A 75 -6.00 -14.41 6.87
CA SER A 75 -4.97 -13.58 7.50
C SER A 75 -4.33 -12.63 6.48
N MET A 76 -4.02 -13.11 5.28
CA MET A 76 -3.56 -12.26 4.16
C MET A 76 -4.54 -11.13 3.88
N LYS A 77 -5.84 -11.43 3.74
CA LYS A 77 -6.89 -10.45 3.49
C LYS A 77 -7.01 -9.43 4.61
N LYS A 78 -6.92 -9.87 5.88
CA LYS A 78 -6.96 -9.00 7.05
C LYS A 78 -5.83 -7.96 7.00
N TRP A 79 -4.61 -8.38 6.70
CA TRP A 79 -3.46 -7.49 6.59
C TRP A 79 -3.49 -6.64 5.31
N ALA A 80 -3.95 -7.19 4.18
CA ALA A 80 -4.13 -6.46 2.93
C ALA A 80 -5.15 -5.32 3.10
N LYS A 81 -6.28 -5.59 3.75
CA LYS A 81 -7.30 -4.58 4.08
C LYS A 81 -6.73 -3.51 5.01
N LYS A 82 -5.96 -3.93 6.01
CA LYS A 82 -5.29 -3.00 6.93
C LYS A 82 -4.33 -2.09 6.15
N SER A 83 -3.45 -2.65 5.33
CA SER A 83 -2.55 -1.92 4.43
C SER A 83 -3.31 -0.91 3.56
N ASN A 84 -4.37 -1.36 2.90
CA ASN A 84 -5.21 -0.54 2.03
C ASN A 84 -5.81 0.69 2.74
N GLY A 85 -6.07 0.61 4.04
CA GLY A 85 -6.57 1.74 4.84
C GLY A 85 -5.54 2.84 5.09
N TYR A 86 -4.24 2.55 5.01
CA TYR A 86 -3.19 3.56 5.20
C TYR A 86 -2.85 4.30 3.89
N VAL A 87 -3.10 3.69 2.72
CA VAL A 87 -2.83 4.30 1.41
C VAL A 87 -3.60 5.62 1.15
N PRO A 88 -4.90 5.78 1.50
CA PRO A 88 -5.59 7.06 1.35
C PRO A 88 -5.02 8.17 2.25
N GLY A 89 -4.44 7.83 3.41
CA GLY A 89 -3.70 8.79 4.23
C GLY A 89 -2.42 9.29 3.55
N CYS A 90 -1.83 8.45 2.70
CA CYS A 90 -0.72 8.83 1.83
C CYS A 90 -1.19 9.81 0.74
N LEU A 91 -2.29 9.49 0.05
CA LEU A 91 -2.90 10.33 -1.00
C LEU A 91 -3.32 11.72 -0.51
N ASN A 92 -3.92 11.80 0.68
CA ASN A 92 -4.35 13.09 1.24
C ASN A 92 -3.15 13.99 1.57
N GLY A 93 -2.03 13.41 2.00
CA GLY A 93 -0.79 14.15 2.16
C GLY A 93 -0.27 14.70 0.82
N TYR A 94 -0.24 13.86 -0.22
CA TYR A 94 0.21 14.28 -1.56
C TYR A 94 -0.68 15.34 -2.22
N ALA A 95 -1.99 15.35 -1.93
CA ALA A 95 -2.95 16.28 -2.50
C ALA A 95 -2.88 17.71 -1.93
N LYS A 96 -2.01 17.96 -0.93
CA LYS A 96 -1.83 19.28 -0.30
C LYS A 96 -0.61 20.05 -0.83
N LEU A 97 -0.01 19.58 -1.92
CA LEU A 97 0.99 20.25 -2.75
C LEU A 97 0.33 20.94 -3.93
#